data_AF-A0A9X1P991-F1
#
_entry.id   AF-A0A9X1P991-F1
#
_cell.length_a   1.000
_cell.length_b   1.000
_cell.length_c   1.000
_cell.angle_alpha   90.00
_cell.angle_beta   90.00
_cell.angle_gamma   90.00
#
_symmetry.space_group_name_H-M   'P 1'
#
loop_
_entity.id
_entity.type
_entity.pdbx_description
1 polymer ?
#
loop_
_entity_poly.entity_id
_entity_poly.type
_entity_poly.pdbx_seq_one_letter_code
_entity_poly.pdbx_strand_id
1 'polypeptide(L)'
;MVSLKLGKTTAFQVLKRMNSYAKQNPLQKAFKEFGKIIRTSFILRYYDDLELRHSVEKQLSHIEMMNRFAKSVFFGNNQEFTVATKPEQEKIILCRRFIQSAIVLWNYLYLSELLTKVESTDAMEEMIGVIRNGTAVAWQHINMLGEYDFDKLLTNKELRFNLQKIFEWKYKPAA
;
A
#
# COMPACT_ATOMS: atom_id res chain seq x y z
N MET A 1 -13.50 28.38 -10.31
CA MET A 1 -12.98 27.11 -10.90
C MET A 1 -12.09 27.35 -12.11
N VAL A 2 -12.45 28.27 -13.01
CA VAL A 2 -11.62 28.62 -14.19
C VAL A 2 -10.19 29.02 -13.81
N SER A 3 -9.99 29.86 -12.78
CA SER A 3 -8.65 30.27 -12.34
C SER A 3 -7.78 29.13 -11.76
N LEU A 4 -8.39 28.11 -11.14
CA LEU A 4 -7.67 26.90 -10.70
C LEU A 4 -7.31 26.02 -11.90
N LYS A 5 -8.27 25.81 -12.82
CA LYS A 5 -8.07 25.03 -14.05
C LYS A 5 -7.01 25.66 -14.96
N LEU A 6 -6.93 26.98 -14.98
CA LEU A 6 -5.93 27.77 -15.73
C LEU A 6 -4.62 28.00 -14.96
N GLY A 7 -4.45 27.41 -13.77
CA GLY A 7 -3.20 27.53 -12.98
C GLY A 7 -2.89 28.94 -12.44
N LYS A 8 -3.85 29.87 -12.50
CA LYS A 8 -3.67 31.27 -12.03
C LYS A 8 -3.63 31.40 -10.51
N THR A 9 -4.13 30.39 -9.79
CA THR A 9 -4.19 30.34 -8.31
C THR A 9 -3.99 28.91 -7.85
N THR A 10 -3.35 28.69 -6.70
CA THR A 10 -3.21 27.33 -6.14
C THR A 10 -4.45 26.92 -5.34
N ALA A 11 -4.72 25.61 -5.27
CA ALA A 11 -5.81 25.07 -4.45
C ALA A 11 -5.68 25.48 -2.98
N PHE A 12 -4.46 25.52 -2.46
CA PHE A 12 -4.16 25.96 -1.10
C PHE A 12 -4.59 27.42 -0.85
N GLN A 13 -4.26 28.35 -1.75
CA GLN A 13 -4.66 29.76 -1.62
C GLN A 13 -6.18 29.93 -1.61
N VAL A 14 -6.88 29.17 -2.46
CA VAL A 14 -8.35 29.18 -2.51
C VAL A 14 -8.94 28.66 -1.20
N LEU A 15 -8.45 27.53 -0.69
CA LEU A 15 -8.92 26.96 0.58
C LEU A 15 -8.60 27.86 1.78
N LYS A 16 -7.39 28.44 1.83
CA LYS A 16 -6.99 29.40 2.88
C LYS A 16 -7.92 30.60 2.90
N ARG A 17 -8.24 31.17 1.73
CA ARG A 17 -9.17 32.30 1.61
C ARG A 17 -10.61 31.92 1.95
N MET A 18 -11.06 30.72 1.61
CA MET A 18 -12.39 30.24 2.00
C MET A 18 -12.52 30.03 3.51
N ASN A 19 -11.46 29.57 4.17
CA ASN A 19 -11.42 29.32 5.62
C ASN A 19 -11.12 30.58 6.45
N SER A 20 -10.59 31.67 5.87
CA SER A 20 -10.30 32.90 6.60
C SER A 20 -11.53 33.75 6.92
N TYR A 21 -12.69 33.48 6.32
CA TYR A 21 -13.92 34.21 6.61
C TYR A 21 -14.61 33.63 7.85
N ALA A 22 -14.79 34.46 8.90
CA ALA A 22 -15.34 34.06 10.20
C ALA A 22 -16.84 33.69 10.20
N LYS A 23 -17.59 34.01 9.14
CA LYS A 23 -18.99 33.61 8.95
C LYS A 23 -19.12 32.84 7.64
N GLN A 24 -19.82 31.71 7.70
CA GLN A 24 -20.07 30.75 6.62
C GLN A 24 -20.19 31.42 5.25
N ASN A 25 -19.11 31.41 4.47
CA ASN A 25 -19.09 32.02 3.15
C ASN A 25 -20.10 31.30 2.24
N PRO A 26 -21.04 32.00 1.58
CA PRO A 26 -22.01 31.39 0.67
C PRO A 26 -21.37 30.49 -0.39
N LEU A 27 -20.18 30.86 -0.88
CA LEU A 27 -19.41 30.06 -1.83
C LEU A 27 -18.92 28.74 -1.20
N GLN A 28 -18.44 28.77 0.03
CA GLN A 28 -18.04 27.56 0.77
C GLN A 28 -19.24 26.64 1.00
N LYS A 29 -20.42 27.21 1.31
CA LYS A 29 -21.66 26.44 1.43
C LYS A 29 -22.05 25.79 0.10
N ALA A 30 -22.02 26.55 -1.00
CA ALA A 30 -22.29 26.02 -2.34
C ALA A 30 -21.35 24.85 -2.72
N PHE A 31 -20.04 24.98 -2.43
CA PHE A 31 -19.08 23.88 -2.66
C PHE A 31 -19.36 22.65 -1.79
N LYS A 32 -19.76 22.83 -0.53
CA LYS A 32 -20.16 21.72 0.35
C LYS A 32 -21.39 20.99 -0.20
N GLU A 33 -22.43 21.72 -0.61
CA GLU A 33 -23.63 21.12 -1.20
C GLU A 33 -23.31 20.41 -2.53
N PHE A 34 -22.48 21.02 -3.38
CA PHE A 34 -22.00 20.37 -4.61
C PHE A 34 -21.25 19.05 -4.32
N GLY A 35 -20.37 19.04 -3.31
CA GLY A 35 -19.68 17.83 -2.87
C GLY A 35 -20.63 16.74 -2.37
N LYS A 36 -21.74 17.11 -1.69
CA LYS A 36 -22.78 16.16 -1.27
C LYS A 36 -23.50 15.53 -2.47
N ILE A 37 -23.74 16.28 -3.55
CA ILE A 37 -24.35 15.74 -4.78
C ILE A 37 -23.44 14.65 -5.37
N ILE A 38 -22.15 14.93 -5.52
CA ILE A 38 -21.16 13.95 -6.02
C ILE A 38 -21.12 12.71 -5.11
N ARG A 39 -21.05 12.92 -3.79
CA ARG A 39 -21.05 11.83 -2.81
C ARG A 39 -22.31 10.97 -2.92
N THR A 40 -23.48 11.60 -3.04
CA THR A 40 -24.76 10.90 -3.15
C THR A 40 -24.83 10.09 -4.44
N SER A 41 -24.42 10.67 -5.57
CA SER A 41 -24.34 9.95 -6.85
C SER A 41 -23.40 8.75 -6.76
N PHE A 42 -22.23 8.90 -6.11
CA PHE A 42 -21.32 7.78 -5.88
C PHE A 42 -21.94 6.69 -4.99
N ILE A 43 -22.59 7.05 -3.88
CA ILE A 43 -23.23 6.08 -2.97
C ILE A 43 -24.34 5.30 -3.68
N LEU A 44 -25.17 5.98 -4.48
CA LEU A 44 -26.22 5.33 -5.26
C LEU A 44 -25.62 4.34 -6.27
N ARG A 45 -24.56 4.74 -6.98
CA ARG A 45 -23.81 3.85 -7.88
C ARG A 45 -23.19 2.67 -7.14
N TYR A 46 -22.59 2.90 -5.96
CA TYR A 46 -22.00 1.85 -5.14
C TYR A 46 -23.04 0.81 -4.66
N TYR A 47 -24.28 1.25 -4.45
CA TYR A 47 -25.38 0.37 -4.06
C TYR A 47 -25.91 -0.48 -5.23
N ASP A 48 -25.90 0.05 -6.44
CA ASP A 48 -26.45 -0.62 -7.62
C ASP A 48 -25.42 -1.49 -8.37
N ASP A 49 -24.16 -1.02 -8.45
CA ASP A 49 -23.07 -1.65 -9.20
C ASP A 49 -22.25 -2.61 -8.33
N LEU A 50 -22.37 -3.91 -8.62
CA LEU A 50 -21.65 -4.97 -7.91
C LEU A 50 -20.15 -4.95 -8.20
N GLU A 51 -19.73 -4.66 -9.43
CA GLU A 51 -18.32 -4.65 -9.81
C GLU A 51 -17.58 -3.49 -9.12
N LEU A 52 -18.21 -2.32 -9.09
CA LEU A 52 -17.71 -1.17 -8.34
C LEU A 52 -17.54 -1.52 -6.86
N ARG A 53 -18.53 -2.19 -6.25
CA ARG A 53 -18.46 -2.61 -4.85
C ARG A 53 -17.31 -3.56 -4.61
N HIS A 54 -17.17 -4.61 -5.41
CA HIS A 54 -16.06 -5.56 -5.26
C HIS A 54 -14.69 -4.90 -5.42
N SER A 55 -14.55 -3.97 -6.37
CA SER A 55 -13.31 -3.22 -6.55
C SER A 55 -12.94 -2.37 -5.32
N VAL A 56 -13.92 -1.67 -4.76
CA VAL A 56 -13.74 -0.86 -3.54
C VAL A 56 -13.40 -1.74 -2.34
N GLU A 57 -14.16 -2.82 -2.10
CA GLU A 57 -13.91 -3.74 -0.99
C GLU A 57 -12.53 -4.40 -1.09
N LYS A 58 -12.08 -4.77 -2.31
CA LYS A 58 -10.73 -5.29 -2.54
C LYS A 58 -9.67 -4.27 -2.12
N GLN A 59 -9.85 -3.00 -2.45
CA GLN A 59 -8.92 -1.93 -2.05
C GLN A 59 -8.96 -1.67 -0.54
N LEU A 60 -10.15 -1.66 0.07
CA LEU A 60 -10.31 -1.50 1.53
C LEU A 60 -9.63 -2.64 2.28
N SER A 61 -9.89 -3.89 1.90
CA SER A 61 -9.25 -5.06 2.48
C SER A 61 -7.72 -5.00 2.37
N HIS A 62 -7.19 -4.55 1.23
CA HIS A 62 -5.75 -4.33 1.07
C HIS A 62 -5.21 -3.26 2.04
N ILE A 63 -5.92 -2.13 2.22
CA ILE A 63 -5.52 -1.08 3.17
C ILE A 63 -5.57 -1.58 4.61
N GLU A 64 -6.61 -2.31 5.00
CA GLU A 64 -6.72 -2.92 6.32
C GLU A 64 -5.57 -3.89 6.60
N MET A 65 -5.24 -4.71 5.61
CA MET A 65 -4.10 -5.61 5.66
C MET A 65 -2.78 -4.85 5.79
N MET A 66 -2.57 -3.74 5.06
CA MET A 66 -1.39 -2.86 5.24
C MET A 66 -1.32 -2.30 6.65
N ASN A 67 -2.45 -1.90 7.22
CA ASN A 67 -2.51 -1.36 8.57
C ASN A 67 -2.17 -2.44 9.61
N ARG A 68 -2.70 -3.66 9.46
CA ARG A 68 -2.34 -4.80 10.32
C ARG A 68 -0.86 -5.15 10.19
N PHE A 69 -0.32 -5.10 8.98
CA PHE A 69 1.11 -5.30 8.74
C PHE A 69 1.97 -4.21 9.40
N ALA A 70 1.56 -2.94 9.30
CA ALA A 70 2.27 -1.84 9.94
C ALA A 70 2.30 -2.03 11.46
N LYS A 71 1.18 -2.49 12.04
CA LYS A 71 1.07 -2.80 13.47
C LYS A 71 1.95 -3.98 13.88
N SER A 72 2.06 -5.04 13.07
CA SER A 72 2.90 -6.19 13.40
C SER A 72 4.40 -5.86 13.32
N VAL A 73 4.81 -5.01 12.37
CA VAL A 73 6.20 -4.52 12.28
C VAL A 73 6.52 -3.59 13.45
N PHE A 74 5.52 -2.85 13.94
CA PHE A 74 5.66 -1.95 15.07
C PHE A 74 5.30 -2.64 16.40
N PHE A 75 6.04 -3.69 16.76
CA PHE A 75 5.73 -4.56 17.90
C PHE A 75 6.16 -4.00 19.27
N GLY A 76 7.02 -2.98 19.31
CA GLY A 76 7.48 -2.33 20.56
C GLY A 76 6.50 -1.29 21.10
N ASN A 77 6.55 -1.02 22.42
CA ASN A 77 5.80 0.03 23.11
C ASN A 77 4.29 0.10 22.79
N ASN A 78 3.60 -1.05 22.83
CA ASN A 78 2.15 -1.16 22.65
C ASN A 78 1.61 -0.52 21.34
N GLN A 79 2.45 -0.43 20.31
CA GLN A 79 2.14 0.23 19.03
C GLN A 79 1.93 1.76 19.12
N GLU A 80 2.37 2.41 20.19
CA GLU A 80 2.24 3.86 20.38
C GLU A 80 3.54 4.63 20.12
N PHE A 81 3.41 5.84 19.58
CA PHE A 81 4.54 6.76 19.47
C PHE A 81 4.89 7.31 20.84
N THR A 82 6.01 6.88 21.40
CA THR A 82 6.54 7.42 22.67
C THR A 82 7.25 8.78 22.48
N VAL A 83 7.37 9.26 21.23
CA VAL A 83 8.08 10.50 20.89
C VAL A 83 7.14 11.69 20.71
N ALA A 84 7.48 12.82 21.32
CA ALA A 84 6.65 14.01 21.34
C ALA A 84 6.81 14.89 20.08
N THR A 85 7.95 14.83 19.38
CA THR A 85 8.22 15.75 18.27
C THR A 85 7.83 15.15 16.92
N LYS A 86 7.23 15.98 16.06
CA LYS A 86 6.88 15.62 14.67
C LYS A 86 8.05 15.01 13.86
N PRO A 87 9.28 15.57 13.86
CA PRO A 87 10.38 14.99 13.09
C PRO A 87 10.81 13.59 13.58
N GLU A 88 10.68 13.30 14.87
CA GLU A 88 10.97 11.95 15.39
C GLU A 88 9.89 10.94 14.98
N GLN A 89 8.62 11.34 15.01
CA GLN A 89 7.51 10.50 14.51
C GLN A 89 7.71 10.17 13.02
N GLU A 90 8.11 11.16 12.22
CA GLU A 90 8.40 10.96 10.79
C GLU A 90 9.51 9.92 10.58
N LYS A 91 10.61 9.98 11.35
CA LYS A 91 11.69 8.98 11.28
C LYS A 91 11.17 7.57 11.59
N ILE A 92 10.38 7.40 12.66
CA ILE A 92 9.82 6.10 13.04
C ILE A 92 8.91 5.56 11.92
N ILE A 93 8.04 6.41 11.36
CA ILE A 93 7.15 6.03 10.24
C ILE A 93 7.96 5.59 9.03
N LEU A 94 9.03 6.32 8.70
CA LEU A 94 9.91 5.98 7.58
C LEU A 94 10.65 4.65 7.81
N CYS A 95 11.22 4.44 8.99
CA CYS A 95 11.87 3.17 9.35
C CYS A 95 10.89 2.00 9.29
N ARG A 96 9.68 2.16 9.84
CA ARG A 96 8.61 1.17 9.75
C ARG A 96 8.28 0.83 8.29
N ARG A 97 8.09 1.87 7.45
CA ARG A 97 7.81 1.69 6.02
C ARG A 97 8.95 0.99 5.30
N PHE A 98 10.20 1.29 5.67
CA PHE A 98 11.38 0.63 5.09
C PHE A 98 11.37 -0.87 5.39
N ILE A 99 11.14 -1.27 6.64
CA ILE A 99 11.05 -2.69 7.04
C ILE A 99 9.90 -3.38 6.29
N GLN A 100 8.73 -2.73 6.20
CA GLN A 100 7.59 -3.26 5.44
C GLN A 100 7.95 -3.51 3.97
N SER A 101 8.60 -2.54 3.33
CA SER A 101 9.05 -2.69 1.93
C SER A 101 10.08 -3.80 1.77
N ALA A 102 11.00 -3.97 2.72
CA ALA A 102 12.00 -5.03 2.68
C ALA A 102 11.37 -6.43 2.76
N ILE A 103 10.38 -6.60 3.64
CA ILE A 103 9.59 -7.83 3.75
C ILE A 103 8.81 -8.11 2.46
N VAL A 104 8.13 -7.10 1.91
CA VAL A 104 7.38 -7.26 0.65
C VAL A 104 8.32 -7.62 -0.49
N LEU A 105 9.51 -7.00 -0.55
CA LEU A 105 10.54 -7.37 -1.51
C LEU A 105 10.97 -8.84 -1.35
N TRP A 106 11.21 -9.28 -0.11
CA TRP A 106 11.54 -10.67 0.17
C TRP A 106 10.43 -11.63 -0.30
N ASN A 107 9.16 -11.29 -0.06
CA ASN A 107 8.01 -12.08 -0.52
C ASN A 107 7.98 -12.18 -2.05
N TYR A 108 8.22 -11.06 -2.75
CA TYR A 108 8.30 -11.07 -4.21
C TYR A 108 9.46 -11.93 -4.71
N LEU A 109 10.65 -11.81 -4.12
CA LEU A 109 11.80 -12.62 -4.50
C LEU A 109 11.53 -14.12 -4.28
N TYR A 110 10.87 -14.47 -3.18
CA TYR A 110 10.49 -15.84 -2.88
C TYR A 110 9.45 -16.39 -3.85
N LEU A 111 8.38 -15.65 -4.14
CA LEU A 111 7.37 -16.06 -5.13
C LEU A 111 7.98 -16.19 -6.52
N SER A 112 8.85 -15.25 -6.93
CA SER A 112 9.57 -15.33 -8.20
C SER A 112 10.48 -16.54 -8.27
N GLU A 113 11.21 -16.87 -7.20
CA GLU A 113 12.03 -18.07 -7.14
C GLU A 113 11.18 -19.34 -7.33
N LEU A 114 10.03 -19.42 -6.66
CA LEU A 114 9.12 -20.56 -6.81
C LEU A 114 8.64 -20.70 -8.27
N LEU A 115 8.28 -19.60 -8.94
CA LEU A 115 7.92 -19.61 -10.35
C LEU A 115 9.05 -20.15 -11.26
N THR A 116 10.31 -19.90 -10.93
CA THR A 116 11.45 -20.47 -11.70
C THR A 116 11.67 -21.98 -11.50
N LYS A 117 10.98 -22.60 -10.54
CA LYS A 117 11.09 -24.03 -10.22
C LYS A 117 9.89 -24.85 -10.74
N VAL A 118 8.84 -24.20 -11.21
CA VAL A 118 7.67 -24.88 -11.79
C VAL A 118 7.97 -25.23 -13.24
N GLU A 119 7.92 -26.52 -13.57
CA GLU A 119 8.22 -27.02 -14.92
C GLU A 119 6.95 -27.26 -15.77
N SER A 120 5.81 -27.55 -15.14
CA SER A 120 4.53 -27.77 -15.81
C SER A 120 3.84 -26.44 -16.14
N THR A 121 3.34 -26.30 -17.36
CA THR A 121 2.58 -25.14 -17.83
C THR A 121 1.30 -24.93 -17.03
N ASP A 122 0.56 -26.01 -16.76
CA ASP A 122 -0.74 -25.96 -16.11
C ASP A 122 -0.59 -25.52 -14.64
N ALA A 123 0.42 -26.07 -13.95
CA ALA A 123 0.76 -25.67 -12.59
C ALA A 123 1.27 -24.22 -12.51
N MET A 124 1.96 -23.75 -13.55
CA MET A 124 2.43 -22.36 -13.63
C MET A 124 1.26 -21.38 -13.79
N GLU A 125 0.27 -21.71 -14.63
CA GLU A 125 -0.92 -20.88 -14.82
C GLU A 125 -1.78 -20.83 -13.55
N GLU A 126 -1.96 -21.96 -12.88
CA GLU A 126 -2.65 -22.01 -11.59
C GLU A 126 -1.94 -21.11 -10.55
N MET A 127 -0.62 -21.24 -10.43
CA MET A 127 0.18 -20.46 -9.49
C MET A 127 0.11 -18.95 -9.79
N ILE A 128 0.17 -18.56 -11.07
CA ILE A 128 0.02 -17.16 -11.49
C ILE A 128 -1.39 -16.65 -11.18
N GLY A 129 -2.43 -17.48 -11.39
CA GLY A 129 -3.80 -17.17 -11.01
C GLY A 129 -3.95 -16.86 -9.52
N VAL A 130 -3.33 -17.68 -8.67
CA VAL A 130 -3.30 -17.46 -7.21
C VAL A 130 -2.55 -16.18 -6.87
N ILE A 131 -1.37 -15.94 -7.45
CA ILE A 131 -0.56 -14.72 -7.18
C ILE A 131 -1.30 -13.47 -7.64
N ARG A 132 -2.03 -13.51 -8.76
CA ARG A 132 -2.81 -12.38 -9.30
C ARG A 132 -3.99 -12.00 -8.42
N ASN A 133 -4.61 -12.98 -7.78
CA ASN A 133 -5.73 -12.77 -6.87
C ASN A 133 -5.28 -12.49 -5.43
N GLY A 134 -4.09 -12.98 -5.06
CA GLY A 134 -3.44 -12.75 -3.78
C GLY A 134 -2.67 -11.43 -3.73
N THR A 135 -1.97 -11.21 -2.62
CA THR A 135 -1.10 -10.06 -2.43
C THR A 135 0.24 -10.52 -1.87
N ALA A 136 1.33 -9.88 -2.29
CA ALA A 136 2.65 -10.13 -1.72
C ALA A 136 2.84 -9.49 -0.34
N VAL A 137 1.81 -8.92 0.27
CA VAL A 137 1.91 -8.29 1.58
C VAL A 137 1.41 -9.23 2.66
N ALA A 138 2.06 -10.39 2.74
CA ALA A 138 1.91 -11.35 3.81
C ALA A 138 3.07 -11.19 4.80
N TRP A 139 2.79 -11.25 6.10
CA TRP A 139 3.83 -11.12 7.14
C TRP A 139 3.73 -12.15 8.24
N GLN A 140 2.66 -12.95 8.28
CA GLN A 140 2.44 -13.95 9.33
C GLN A 140 3.49 -15.06 9.34
N HIS A 141 4.18 -15.29 8.23
CA HIS A 141 5.27 -16.26 8.11
C HIS A 141 6.63 -15.71 8.61
N ILE A 142 6.68 -14.44 9.04
CA ILE A 142 7.91 -13.79 9.50
C ILE A 142 7.88 -13.67 11.02
N ASN A 143 8.93 -14.17 11.66
CA ASN A 143 9.13 -14.03 13.10
C ASN A 143 9.67 -12.63 13.43
N MET A 144 8.78 -11.70 13.81
CA MET A 144 9.14 -10.31 14.14
C MET A 144 9.87 -10.16 15.47
N LEU A 145 9.63 -11.08 16.42
CA LEU A 145 10.22 -11.06 17.77
C LEU A 145 11.47 -11.95 17.87
N GLY A 146 11.96 -12.46 16.74
CA GLY A 146 12.83 -13.62 16.68
C GLY A 146 14.21 -13.49 17.31
N GLU A 147 15.03 -14.50 17.03
CA GLU A 147 16.45 -14.55 17.39
C GLU A 147 17.29 -13.93 16.27
N TYR A 148 18.11 -12.94 16.62
CA TYR A 148 19.00 -12.28 15.68
C TYR A 148 20.37 -12.93 15.71
N ASP A 149 20.65 -13.75 14.69
CA ASP A 149 21.95 -14.38 14.47
C ASP A 149 22.85 -13.42 13.66
N PHE A 150 23.73 -12.71 14.36
CA PHE A 150 24.64 -11.73 13.76
C PHE A 150 25.90 -12.35 13.14
N ASP A 151 26.21 -13.63 13.43
CA ASP A 151 27.40 -14.30 12.88
C ASP A 151 27.32 -14.46 11.36
N LYS A 152 26.10 -14.64 10.83
CA LYS A 152 25.84 -14.75 9.39
C LYS A 152 25.95 -13.41 8.64
N LEU A 153 25.77 -12.28 9.32
CA LEU A 153 25.87 -10.95 8.72
C LEU A 153 27.34 -10.57 8.44
N LEU A 154 28.26 -11.05 9.27
CA LEU A 154 29.69 -10.79 9.13
C LEU A 154 30.35 -11.59 8.01
N THR A 155 29.74 -12.70 7.58
CA THR A 155 30.34 -13.61 6.59
C THR A 155 30.08 -13.24 5.13
N ASN A 156 29.36 -12.14 4.86
CA ASN A 156 29.06 -11.63 3.50
C ASN A 156 28.71 -12.75 2.50
N LYS A 157 27.88 -13.72 2.95
CA LYS A 157 27.44 -14.82 2.09
C LYS A 157 26.53 -14.27 1.00
N GLU A 158 26.66 -14.85 -0.18
CA GLU A 158 25.84 -14.54 -1.35
C GLU A 158 24.35 -14.46 -0.98
N LEU A 159 23.63 -13.57 -1.65
CA LEU A 159 22.20 -13.40 -1.46
C LEU A 159 21.51 -14.76 -1.65
N ARG A 160 20.62 -15.14 -0.73
CA ARG A 160 19.84 -16.40 -0.80
C ARG A 160 19.25 -16.64 -2.19
N PHE A 161 18.79 -15.57 -2.84
CA PHE A 161 18.11 -15.64 -4.12
C PHE A 161 19.09 -15.48 -5.28
N ASN A 162 19.01 -16.38 -6.27
CA ASN A 162 19.69 -16.21 -7.54
C ASN A 162 18.97 -15.13 -8.37
N LEU A 163 19.42 -13.88 -8.21
CA LEU A 163 18.82 -12.73 -8.88
C LEU A 163 18.91 -12.83 -10.41
N GLN A 164 20.00 -13.39 -10.92
CA GLN A 164 20.20 -13.53 -12.36
C GLN A 164 19.13 -14.43 -12.98
N LYS A 165 18.90 -15.61 -12.40
CA LYS A 165 17.83 -16.53 -12.85
C LYS A 165 16.44 -15.90 -12.76
N ILE A 166 16.17 -15.12 -11.70
CA ILE A 166 14.88 -14.44 -11.51
C ILE A 166 14.67 -13.35 -12.58
N PHE A 167 15.68 -12.55 -12.89
CA PHE A 167 15.57 -11.48 -13.89
C PHE A 167 15.54 -12.00 -15.32
N GLU A 168 16.20 -13.13 -15.59
CA GLU A 168 16.21 -13.77 -16.92
C GLU A 168 14.92 -14.56 -17.20
N TRP A 169 14.19 -14.96 -16.15
CA TRP A 169 12.93 -15.68 -16.29
C TRP A 169 11.88 -14.83 -17.01
N LYS A 170 11.28 -15.39 -18.08
CA LYS A 170 10.23 -14.75 -18.87
C LYS A 170 9.00 -15.64 -18.90
N TYR A 171 7.88 -15.08 -18.51
CA TYR A 171 6.58 -15.73 -18.67
C TYR A 171 6.22 -15.87 -20.15
N LYS A 172 5.88 -17.09 -20.57
CA LYS A 172 5.27 -17.38 -21.88
C LYS A 172 3.89 -17.98 -21.60
N PRO A 173 2.79 -17.27 -21.87
CA PRO A 173 1.45 -17.82 -21.69
C PRO A 173 1.24 -19.02 -22.63
N ALA A 174 0.48 -20.02 -22.19
CA ALA A 174 -0.01 -21.02 -23.13
C ALA A 174 -0.94 -20.31 -24.13
N ALA A 175 -0.77 -20.65 -25.41
CA ALA A 175 -1.56 -20.08 -26.51
C ALA A 175 -3.01 -20.59 -26.48
#